data_AF-A0ABD5W4G5-F1
#
_entry.id   AF-A0ABD5W4G5-F1
#
_cell.length_a   1.000
_cell.length_b   1.000
_cell.length_c   1.000
_cell.angle_alpha   90.00
_cell.angle_beta   90.00
_cell.angle_gamma   90.00
#
_symmetry.space_group_name_H-M   'P 1'
#
loop_
_entity.id
_entity.type
_entity.pdbx_description
1 polymer ?
#
loop_
_entity_poly.entity_id
_entity_poly.type
_entity_poly.pdbx_seq_one_letter_code
_entity_poly.pdbx_strand_id
1 'polypeptide(L)'
;MSSTLDARARMQRLVSESSPAALLGALAAVLLLGNAAVQETGLFIDQAIGGLVYGMILVMISLGLALVLGLMGVVNFAHGALFMLGGYFTYAVMADYGLPFWAALLIAPVGVGIVGIIIEVVVLRRLYGKEPIIGLLATFGLTLMIEEAARFIWGRVPSSRRNPSFSPAGPTSL
;
A
#
# COMPACT_ATOMS: atom_id res chain seq x y z
N MET A 1 46.67 24.20 -58.04
CA MET A 1 45.19 24.19 -58.20
C MET A 1 44.64 22.83 -58.65
N SER A 2 45.37 21.72 -58.44
CA SER A 2 44.96 20.35 -58.81
C SER A 2 44.66 19.45 -57.60
N SER A 3 45.24 19.73 -56.44
CA SER A 3 45.10 18.91 -55.21
C SER A 3 43.69 18.88 -54.62
N THR A 4 42.87 19.90 -54.89
CA THR A 4 41.48 20.00 -54.40
C THR A 4 40.49 19.18 -55.23
N LEU A 5 40.80 18.92 -56.51
CA LEU A 5 39.95 18.12 -57.40
C LEU A 5 40.08 16.63 -57.07
N ASP A 6 41.30 16.16 -56.82
CA ASP A 6 41.56 14.77 -56.43
C ASP A 6 41.00 14.44 -55.04
N ALA A 7 41.05 15.39 -54.10
CA ALA A 7 40.47 15.23 -52.78
C ALA A 7 38.94 15.05 -52.84
N ARG A 8 38.26 15.77 -53.74
CA ARG A 8 36.81 15.64 -53.97
C ARG A 8 36.45 14.30 -54.63
N ALA A 9 37.24 13.87 -55.60
CA ALA A 9 37.03 12.57 -56.25
C ALA A 9 37.21 11.40 -55.26
N ARG A 10 38.15 11.52 -54.31
CA ARG A 10 38.33 10.52 -53.23
C ARG A 10 37.15 10.50 -52.26
N MET A 11 36.65 11.66 -51.82
CA MET A 11 35.46 11.69 -50.95
C MET A 11 34.23 11.11 -51.65
N GLN A 12 34.02 11.41 -52.93
CA GLN A 12 32.92 10.83 -53.70
C GLN A 12 33.04 9.31 -53.84
N ARG A 13 34.25 8.76 -53.95
CA ARG A 13 34.46 7.30 -53.95
C ARG A 13 34.10 6.66 -52.62
N LEU A 14 34.51 7.25 -51.50
CA LEU A 14 34.18 6.74 -50.16
C LEU A 14 32.67 6.80 -49.88
N VAL A 15 31.97 7.81 -50.41
CA VAL A 15 30.50 7.90 -50.34
C VAL A 15 29.82 6.90 -51.28
N SER A 16 30.40 6.62 -52.45
CA SER A 16 29.85 5.61 -53.37
C SER A 16 30.11 4.16 -52.93
N GLU A 17 31.19 3.92 -52.17
CA GLU A 17 31.55 2.60 -51.63
C GLU A 17 30.82 2.29 -50.31
N SER A 18 30.33 3.31 -49.60
CA SER A 18 29.55 3.09 -48.39
C SER A 18 28.11 2.71 -48.76
N SER A 19 27.74 1.47 -48.44
CA SER A 19 26.38 0.98 -48.64
C SER A 19 25.38 1.83 -47.83
N PRO A 20 24.14 2.04 -48.32
CA PRO A 20 23.13 2.83 -47.60
C PRO A 20 22.85 2.29 -46.18
N ALA A 21 23.06 0.99 -45.96
CA ALA A 21 22.99 0.36 -44.65
C ALA A 21 24.11 0.83 -43.68
N ALA A 22 25.31 1.12 -44.18
CA ALA A 22 26.42 1.61 -43.35
C ALA A 22 26.18 3.05 -42.88
N LEU A 23 25.61 3.90 -43.74
CA LEU A 23 25.23 5.28 -43.38
C LEU A 23 24.09 5.29 -42.33
N LEU A 24 23.09 4.43 -42.50
CA LEU A 24 22.02 4.25 -41.51
C LEU A 24 22.54 3.70 -40.19
N GLY A 25 23.47 2.74 -40.22
CA GLY A 25 24.12 2.19 -39.02
C GLY A 25 24.96 3.23 -38.27
N ALA A 26 25.69 4.09 -38.98
CA ALA A 26 26.47 5.17 -38.39
C ALA A 26 25.56 6.23 -37.73
N LEU A 27 24.46 6.61 -38.40
CA LEU A 27 23.47 7.53 -37.83
C LEU A 27 22.81 6.94 -36.58
N ALA A 28 22.40 5.67 -36.63
CA ALA A 28 21.83 4.97 -35.49
C ALA A 28 22.83 4.89 -34.33
N ALA A 29 24.11 4.59 -34.60
CA ALA A 29 25.15 4.57 -33.58
C ALA A 29 25.34 5.94 -32.90
N VAL A 30 25.36 7.04 -33.67
CA VAL A 30 25.47 8.40 -33.13
C VAL A 30 24.26 8.76 -32.28
N LEU A 31 23.04 8.43 -32.73
CA LEU A 31 21.82 8.67 -31.95
C LEU A 31 21.75 7.84 -30.67
N LEU A 32 22.18 6.57 -30.71
CA LEU A 32 22.23 5.69 -29.55
C LEU A 32 23.29 6.15 -28.53
N LEU A 33 24.48 6.56 -28.99
CA LEU A 33 25.51 7.13 -28.11
C LEU A 33 25.04 8.43 -27.44
N GLY A 34 24.36 9.29 -28.21
CA GLY A 34 23.78 10.53 -27.70
C GLY A 34 22.71 10.28 -26.64
N ASN A 35 21.83 9.31 -26.87
CA ASN A 35 20.80 8.93 -25.90
C ASN A 35 21.41 8.29 -24.65
N ALA A 36 22.43 7.43 -24.79
CA ALA A 36 23.15 6.84 -23.66
C ALA A 36 23.81 7.91 -22.79
N ALA A 37 24.45 8.92 -23.39
CA ALA A 37 25.10 10.01 -22.66
C ALA A 37 24.09 10.88 -21.86
N VAL A 38 22.87 11.06 -22.37
CA VAL A 38 21.80 11.79 -21.67
C VAL A 38 21.15 10.93 -20.58
N GLN A 39 21.08 9.62 -20.76
CA GLN A 39 20.49 8.71 -19.77
C GLN A 39 21.31 8.63 -18.48
N GLU A 40 22.64 8.73 -18.53
CA GLU A 40 23.50 8.65 -17.33
C GLU A 40 23.09 9.64 -16.22
N THR A 41 22.58 10.83 -16.55
CA THR A 41 22.15 11.83 -15.55
C THR A 41 20.73 11.60 -15.05
N GLY A 42 19.82 11.13 -15.92
CA GLY A 42 18.45 10.75 -15.53
C GLY A 42 18.42 9.49 -14.68
N LEU A 43 19.29 8.53 -15.00
CA LEU A 43 19.41 7.26 -14.31
C LEU A 43 19.70 7.44 -12.81
N PHE A 44 20.51 8.44 -12.43
CA PHE A 44 20.84 8.66 -11.02
C PHE A 44 19.63 9.13 -10.21
N ILE A 45 18.82 10.03 -10.76
CA ILE A 45 17.61 10.54 -10.11
C ILE A 45 16.56 9.43 -10.04
N ASP A 46 16.35 8.70 -11.13
CA ASP A 46 15.42 7.57 -11.17
C ASP A 46 15.84 6.45 -10.22
N GLN A 47 17.13 6.14 -10.12
CA GLN A 47 17.67 5.14 -9.19
C GLN A 47 17.56 5.61 -7.73
N ALA A 48 17.78 6.90 -7.45
CA ALA A 48 17.63 7.47 -6.11
C ALA A 48 16.16 7.44 -5.65
N ILE A 49 15.23 7.84 -6.53
CA ILE A 49 13.79 7.78 -6.27
C ILE A 49 13.34 6.32 -6.12
N GLY A 50 13.76 5.44 -7.02
CA GLY A 50 13.47 4.01 -6.96
C GLY A 50 14.00 3.36 -5.67
N GLY A 51 15.22 3.69 -5.28
CA GLY A 51 15.82 3.26 -4.01
C GLY A 51 15.06 3.80 -2.80
N LEU A 52 14.60 5.05 -2.83
CA LEU A 52 13.79 5.65 -1.77
C LEU A 52 12.43 4.97 -1.64
N VAL A 53 11.73 4.73 -2.76
CA VAL A 53 10.44 4.02 -2.78
C VAL A 53 10.61 2.61 -2.22
N TYR A 54 11.63 1.88 -2.66
CA TYR A 54 11.91 0.54 -2.14
C TYR A 54 12.25 0.56 -0.65
N GLY A 55 13.04 1.55 -0.22
CA GLY A 55 13.33 1.80 1.19
C GLY A 55 12.07 2.07 2.02
N MET A 56 11.13 2.89 1.51
CA MET A 56 9.85 3.16 2.18
C MET A 56 8.99 1.91 2.33
N ILE A 57 8.95 1.04 1.32
CA ILE A 57 8.23 -0.24 1.41
C ILE A 57 8.86 -1.13 2.48
N LEU A 58 10.19 -1.27 2.49
CA LEU A 58 10.90 -2.06 3.50
C LEU A 58 10.71 -1.50 4.92
N VAL A 59 10.77 -0.18 5.08
CA VAL A 59 10.50 0.49 6.35
C VAL A 59 9.05 0.26 6.78
N MET A 60 8.08 0.34 5.87
CA MET A 60 6.68 0.09 6.18
C MET A 60 6.42 -1.36 6.61
N ILE A 61 7.03 -2.33 5.94
CA ILE A 61 6.95 -3.75 6.32
C ILE A 61 7.61 -3.97 7.69
N SER A 62 8.81 -3.43 7.89
CA SER A 62 9.55 -3.52 9.15
C SER A 62 8.80 -2.84 10.30
N LEU A 63 8.21 -1.67 10.05
CA LEU A 63 7.38 -0.94 11.02
C LEU A 63 6.10 -1.73 11.33
N GLY A 64 5.46 -2.36 10.34
CA GLY A 64 4.33 -3.26 10.57
C GLY A 64 4.71 -4.43 11.49
N LEU A 65 5.86 -5.06 11.24
CA LEU A 65 6.38 -6.12 12.10
C LEU A 65 6.80 -5.60 13.48
N ALA A 66 7.38 -4.41 13.60
CA ALA A 66 7.76 -3.79 14.87
C ALA A 66 6.54 -3.34 15.71
N LEU A 67 5.47 -2.88 15.04
CA LEU A 67 4.20 -2.54 15.68
C LEU A 67 3.49 -3.79 16.18
N VAL A 68 3.48 -4.86 15.40
CA VAL A 68 3.00 -6.17 15.86
C VAL A 68 3.90 -6.67 16.99
N LEU A 69 5.23 -6.65 16.85
CA LEU A 69 6.17 -7.16 17.86
C LEU A 69 6.41 -6.21 19.07
N GLY A 70 5.67 -5.10 19.17
CA GLY A 70 5.47 -4.41 20.45
C GLY A 70 6.50 -3.34 20.81
N LEU A 71 6.39 -2.16 20.20
CA LEU A 71 7.06 -0.92 20.67
C LEU A 71 6.52 -0.43 22.04
N MET A 72 5.35 -0.91 22.50
CA MET A 72 4.78 -0.59 23.82
C MET A 72 5.00 -1.68 24.89
N GLY A 73 5.87 -2.67 24.63
CA GLY A 73 6.08 -3.80 25.56
C GLY A 73 4.94 -4.83 25.59
N VAL A 74 3.92 -4.66 24.74
CA VAL A 74 2.79 -5.58 24.58
C VAL A 74 2.54 -5.78 23.08
N VAL A 75 2.72 -7.01 22.60
CA VAL A 75 2.28 -7.40 21.25
C VAL A 75 0.75 -7.47 21.25
N ASN A 76 0.09 -6.71 20.38
CA ASN A 76 -1.36 -6.61 20.36
C ASN A 76 -1.97 -7.24 19.08
N PHE A 77 -2.41 -8.49 19.18
CA PHE A 77 -3.18 -9.17 18.13
C PHE A 77 -4.66 -8.78 18.08
N ALA A 78 -5.19 -8.14 19.13
CA ALA A 78 -6.59 -7.72 19.22
C ALA A 78 -6.94 -6.58 18.26
N HIS A 79 -5.93 -5.91 17.69
CA HIS A 79 -6.15 -4.84 16.71
C HIS A 79 -6.99 -5.31 15.51
N GLY A 80 -6.75 -6.51 14.98
CA GLY A 80 -7.56 -7.08 13.89
C GLY A 80 -9.02 -7.30 14.28
N ALA A 81 -9.27 -7.77 15.51
CA ALA A 81 -10.61 -7.97 16.05
C ALA A 81 -11.35 -6.64 16.26
N LEU A 82 -10.66 -5.59 16.68
CA LEU A 82 -11.21 -4.24 16.82
C LEU A 82 -11.55 -3.61 15.46
N PHE A 83 -10.72 -3.83 14.44
CA PHE A 83 -11.02 -3.42 13.08
C PHE A 83 -12.30 -4.09 12.55
N MET A 84 -12.40 -5.41 12.75
CA MET A 84 -13.59 -6.19 12.40
C MET A 84 -14.84 -5.66 13.12
N LEU A 85 -14.75 -5.37 14.42
CA LEU A 85 -15.82 -4.75 15.20
C LEU A 85 -16.28 -3.40 14.62
N GLY A 86 -15.37 -2.59 14.08
CA GLY A 86 -15.73 -1.34 13.40
C GLY A 86 -16.63 -1.55 12.18
N GLY A 87 -16.34 -2.59 11.40
CA GLY A 87 -17.21 -3.02 10.30
C GLY A 87 -18.59 -3.48 10.80
N TYR A 88 -18.63 -4.32 11.83
CA TYR A 88 -19.89 -4.81 12.41
C TYR A 88 -20.72 -3.69 13.05
N PHE A 89 -20.11 -2.72 13.73
CA PHE A 89 -20.81 -1.57 14.28
C PHE A 89 -21.32 -0.64 13.18
N THR A 90 -20.55 -0.39 12.13
CA THR A 90 -21.04 0.35 10.96
C THR A 90 -22.26 -0.35 10.38
N TYR A 91 -22.20 -1.67 10.21
CA TYR A 91 -23.32 -2.48 9.74
C TYR A 91 -24.53 -2.41 10.69
N ALA A 92 -24.35 -2.59 11.99
CA ALA A 92 -25.43 -2.55 12.98
C ALA A 92 -26.11 -1.17 13.00
N VAL A 93 -25.32 -0.09 12.94
CA VAL A 93 -25.86 1.27 12.88
C VAL A 93 -26.67 1.50 11.60
N MET A 94 -26.22 0.98 10.47
CA MET A 94 -26.98 1.07 9.21
C MET A 94 -28.22 0.18 9.19
N ALA A 95 -28.13 -1.04 9.71
CA ALA A 95 -29.20 -2.03 9.65
C ALA A 95 -30.30 -1.78 10.69
N ASP A 96 -29.92 -1.46 11.92
CA ASP A 96 -30.86 -1.33 13.05
C ASP A 96 -31.42 0.09 13.16
N TYR A 97 -30.61 1.12 12.83
CA TYR A 97 -31.01 2.53 12.93
C TYR A 97 -31.29 3.19 11.57
N GLY A 98 -31.05 2.50 10.45
CA GLY A 98 -31.33 3.02 9.11
C GLY A 98 -30.48 4.23 8.71
N LEU A 99 -29.38 4.50 9.40
CA LEU A 99 -28.55 5.68 9.17
C LEU A 99 -27.74 5.57 7.87
N PRO A 100 -27.47 6.69 7.19
CA PRO A 100 -26.66 6.68 5.98
C PRO A 100 -25.22 6.27 6.31
N PHE A 101 -24.54 5.68 5.32
CA PHE A 101 -23.17 5.16 5.46
C PHE A 101 -22.21 6.17 6.11
N TRP A 102 -22.24 7.44 5.67
CA TRP A 102 -21.38 8.49 6.21
C TRP A 102 -21.62 8.79 7.69
N ALA A 103 -22.87 8.74 8.15
CA ALA A 103 -23.19 8.90 9.57
C ALA A 103 -22.76 7.66 10.37
N ALA A 104 -23.03 6.46 9.86
CA ALA A 104 -22.64 5.21 10.49
C ALA A 104 -21.11 5.08 10.61
N LEU A 105 -20.36 5.52 9.60
CA LEU A 105 -18.90 5.53 9.56
C LEU A 105 -18.29 6.45 10.62
N LEU A 106 -18.97 7.55 10.99
CA LEU A 106 -18.53 8.45 12.06
C LEU A 106 -18.92 7.94 13.46
N ILE A 107 -20.04 7.25 13.58
CA ILE A 107 -20.56 6.72 14.85
C ILE A 107 -19.82 5.44 15.26
N ALA A 108 -19.52 4.55 14.31
CA ALA A 108 -18.91 3.26 14.59
C ALA A 108 -17.56 3.35 15.36
N PRO A 109 -16.62 4.26 15.02
CA PRO A 109 -15.38 4.45 15.77
C PRO A 109 -15.60 4.81 17.24
N VAL A 110 -16.68 5.53 17.57
CA VAL A 110 -17.03 5.86 18.96
C VAL A 110 -17.39 4.59 19.72
N GLY A 111 -18.20 3.72 19.12
CA GLY A 111 -18.53 2.41 19.68
C GLY A 111 -17.30 1.53 19.88
N VAL A 112 -16.44 1.42 18.85
CA VAL A 112 -15.18 0.67 18.95
C VAL A 112 -14.26 1.27 20.02
N GLY A 113 -14.21 2.60 20.12
CA GLY A 113 -13.43 3.32 21.12
C GLY A 113 -13.87 2.98 22.54
N ILE A 114 -15.17 2.90 22.80
CA ILE A 114 -15.70 2.47 24.11
C ILE A 114 -15.26 1.04 24.43
N VAL A 115 -15.39 0.11 23.47
CA VAL A 115 -14.92 -1.28 23.63
C VAL A 115 -13.41 -1.32 23.89
N GLY A 116 -12.64 -0.51 23.16
CA GLY A 116 -11.20 -0.35 23.35
C GLY A 116 -10.83 0.16 24.74
N ILE A 117 -11.56 1.14 25.28
CA ILE A 117 -11.36 1.64 26.65
C ILE A 117 -11.65 0.53 27.67
N ILE A 118 -12.72 -0.24 27.49
CA ILE A 118 -13.04 -1.37 28.37
C ILE A 118 -11.90 -2.39 28.37
N ILE A 119 -11.40 -2.76 27.18
CA ILE A 119 -10.27 -3.66 27.02
C ILE A 119 -9.01 -3.12 27.71
N GLU A 120 -8.72 -1.84 27.51
CA GLU A 120 -7.56 -1.19 28.13
C GLU A 120 -7.63 -1.28 29.65
N VAL A 121 -8.78 -0.94 30.24
CA VAL A 121 -8.95 -0.91 31.70
C VAL A 121 -9.03 -2.31 32.30
N VAL A 122 -9.70 -3.26 31.63
CA VAL A 122 -9.93 -4.61 32.16
C VAL A 122 -8.72 -5.52 31.93
N VAL A 123 -8.11 -5.45 30.76
CA VAL A 123 -7.05 -6.38 30.35
C VAL A 123 -5.70 -5.67 30.35
N LEU A 124 -5.49 -4.71 29.45
CA LEU A 124 -4.14 -4.23 29.12
C LEU A 124 -3.44 -3.53 30.29
N ARG A 125 -4.14 -2.69 31.06
CA ARG A 125 -3.60 -2.06 32.27
C ARG A 125 -3.09 -3.04 33.32
N ARG A 126 -3.64 -4.26 33.39
CA ARG A 126 -3.18 -5.32 34.32
C ARG A 126 -1.93 -6.06 33.81
N LEU A 127 -1.61 -5.91 32.54
CA LEU A 127 -0.48 -6.57 31.88
C LEU A 127 0.72 -5.65 31.68
N TYR A 128 0.56 -4.34 31.84
CA TYR A 128 1.69 -3.40 31.81
C TYR A 128 2.74 -3.74 32.88
N GLY A 129 4.01 -3.79 32.44
CA GLY A 129 5.14 -4.17 33.29
C GLY A 129 5.37 -5.67 33.45
N LYS A 130 4.58 -6.54 32.78
CA LYS A 130 4.80 -7.99 32.76
C LYS A 130 5.59 -8.44 31.53
N GLU A 131 5.99 -9.71 31.50
CA GLU A 131 6.71 -10.29 30.37
C GLU A 131 5.92 -10.15 29.05
N PRO A 132 6.58 -9.80 27.92
CA PRO A 132 5.92 -9.55 26.64
C PRO A 132 5.02 -10.70 26.15
N ILE A 133 5.41 -11.95 26.46
CA ILE A 133 4.67 -13.15 26.05
C ILE A 133 3.30 -13.27 26.73
N ILE A 134 3.14 -12.70 27.93
CA ILE A 134 1.85 -12.66 28.63
C ILE A 134 0.91 -11.68 27.90
N GLY A 135 1.45 -10.56 27.42
CA GLY A 135 0.75 -9.62 26.56
C GLY A 135 0.27 -10.26 25.25
N LEU A 136 1.16 -11.02 24.61
CA LEU A 136 0.87 -11.77 23.39
C LEU A 136 -0.30 -12.73 23.58
N LEU A 137 -0.25 -13.59 24.60
CA LEU A 137 -1.28 -14.59 24.87
C LEU A 137 -2.61 -13.95 25.23
N ALA A 138 -2.59 -12.87 26.02
CA ALA A 138 -3.81 -12.16 26.41
C ALA A 138 -4.47 -11.47 25.23
N THR A 139 -3.72 -10.79 24.36
CA THR A 139 -4.30 -10.15 23.19
C THR A 139 -4.77 -11.17 22.15
N PHE A 140 -4.08 -12.30 22.01
CA PHE A 140 -4.56 -13.41 21.17
C PHE A 140 -5.87 -14.03 21.72
N GLY A 141 -5.94 -14.28 23.02
CA GLY A 141 -7.17 -14.75 23.67
C GLY A 141 -8.31 -13.74 23.53
N LEU A 142 -8.00 -12.45 23.62
CA LEU A 142 -8.97 -11.38 23.41
C LEU A 142 -9.48 -11.34 21.97
N THR A 143 -8.60 -11.51 20.97
CA THR A 143 -9.00 -11.66 19.56
C THR A 143 -10.01 -12.79 19.41
N LEU A 144 -9.69 -13.99 19.91
CA LEU A 144 -10.60 -15.14 19.82
C LEU A 144 -11.95 -14.89 20.50
N MET A 145 -11.92 -14.24 21.67
CA MET A 145 -13.13 -13.94 22.44
C MET A 145 -14.02 -12.91 21.72
N ILE A 146 -13.44 -11.85 21.16
CA ILE A 146 -14.16 -10.84 20.37
C ILE A 146 -14.73 -11.46 19.11
N GLU A 147 -13.93 -12.26 18.41
CA GLU A 147 -14.39 -12.94 17.20
C GLU A 147 -15.56 -13.89 17.49
N GLU A 148 -15.48 -14.68 18.56
CA GLU A 148 -16.57 -15.59 18.92
C GLU A 148 -17.82 -14.82 19.37
N ALA A 149 -17.66 -13.72 20.11
CA ALA A 149 -18.76 -12.83 20.45
C ALA A 149 -19.41 -12.24 19.19
N ALA A 150 -18.61 -11.80 18.21
CA ALA A 150 -19.12 -11.28 16.95
C ALA A 150 -19.85 -12.38 16.14
N ARG A 151 -19.30 -13.60 16.09
CA ARG A 151 -19.95 -14.76 15.46
C ARG A 151 -21.27 -15.12 16.15
N PHE A 152 -21.37 -14.95 17.46
CA PHE A 152 -22.60 -15.18 18.21
C PHE A 152 -23.67 -14.13 17.90
N ILE A 153 -23.31 -12.85 17.77
CA ILE A 153 -24.24 -11.74 17.54
C ILE A 153 -24.66 -11.65 16.06
N TRP A 154 -23.71 -11.70 15.13
CA TRP A 154 -23.95 -11.48 13.69
C TRP A 154 -23.95 -12.76 12.84
N GLY A 155 -23.61 -13.90 13.43
CA GLY A 155 -23.57 -15.19 12.74
C GLY A 155 -22.24 -15.48 12.05
N ARG A 156 -22.09 -16.76 11.64
CA ARG A 156 -20.86 -17.31 11.04
C ARG A 156 -20.76 -17.15 9.52
N VAL A 157 -21.86 -16.79 8.86
CA VAL A 157 -21.92 -16.77 7.39
C VAL A 157 -21.63 -15.34 6.91
N PRO A 158 -20.65 -15.14 6.00
CA PRO A 158 -20.48 -13.86 5.32
C PRO A 158 -21.71 -13.63 4.45
N SER A 159 -22.71 -12.94 4.99
CA SER A 159 -23.83 -12.51 4.18
C SER A 159 -23.33 -11.37 3.30
N SER A 160 -23.07 -11.68 2.02
CA SER A 160 -22.81 -10.68 0.98
C SER A 160 -24.07 -9.85 0.79
N ARG A 161 -24.26 -8.88 1.68
CA ARG A 161 -25.37 -7.95 1.63
C ARG A 161 -24.92 -6.69 0.90
N ARG A 162 -25.84 -6.18 0.09
CA ARG A 162 -25.71 -5.09 -0.88
C ARG A 162 -24.74 -4.01 -0.36
N ASN A 163 -23.74 -3.68 -1.18
CA ASN A 163 -22.84 -2.55 -1.00
C ASN A 163 -23.64 -1.34 -0.49
N PRO A 164 -23.26 -0.72 0.64
CA PRO A 164 -23.93 0.48 1.12
C PRO A 164 -23.77 1.59 0.08
N SER A 165 -24.88 1.99 -0.54
CA SER A 165 -24.87 3.02 -1.58
C SER A 165 -24.22 4.29 -1.04
N PHE A 166 -23.16 4.76 -1.71
CA PHE A 166 -22.45 6.00 -1.35
C PHE A 166 -23.31 7.27 -1.45
N SER A 167 -24.50 7.15 -2.07
CA SER A 167 -25.47 8.23 -2.22
C SER A 167 -26.15 8.57 -0.88
N PRO A 168 -26.28 9.86 -0.54
CA PRO A 168 -27.13 10.32 0.57
C PRO A 168 -28.62 9.99 0.39
N ALA A 169 -29.06 9.75 -0.85
CA ALA A 169 -30.41 9.27 -1.14
C ALA A 169 -30.42 7.74 -0.91
N GLY A 170 -31.29 7.30 0.00
CA GLY A 170 -31.41 5.91 0.43
C GLY A 170 -31.64 4.90 -0.71
N PRO A 171 -31.65 3.59 -0.38
CA PRO A 171 -31.64 2.53 -1.38
C PRO A 171 -32.85 2.64 -2.32
N THR A 172 -32.62 2.94 -3.59
CA THR A 172 -33.64 2.75 -4.62
C THR A 172 -33.84 1.25 -4.78
N SER A 173 -34.96 0.77 -4.23
CA SER A 173 -35.47 -0.57 -4.40
C SER A 173 -35.69 -0.84 -5.90
N LEU A 174 -34.82 -1.68 -6.47
CA LEU A 174 -35.15 -2.66 -7.50
C LEU A 174 -34.61 -4.02 -7.02
#